data_AF-A0A9X3MLL0-F1
#
_entry.id   AF-A0A9X3MLL0-F1
#
_cell.length_a   1.000
_cell.length_b   1.000
_cell.length_c   1.000
_cell.angle_alpha   90.00
_cell.angle_beta   90.00
_cell.angle_gamma   90.00
#
_symmetry.space_group_name_H-M   'P 1'
#
loop_
_entity.id
_entity.type
_entity.pdbx_description
1 polymer ?
#
loop_
_entity_poly.entity_id
_entity_poly.type
_entity_poly.pdbx_seq_one_letter_code
_entity_poly.pdbx_strand_id
1 'polypeptide(L)'
;MGTVNDYLDDAKTIKSGLKVVLTWAKAERRRRIFIYFMIALGVVSGYNYFTSSKLAEAYAQEELYGKQVSLTVDKNVLNSAINIVSNCIDARDKKLPLEKWYCDFATTKYNSFKDLSTLDEEAQKLIETSKAYELMLLDLKGQLQDVDYKYLIANKPDNLAMKTLKILVSDIFLLLLLISSIGVILFLYWYLNQPDEQS
;
A
#
# COMPACT_ATOMS: atom_id res chain seq x y z
N MET A 1 16.17 -9.14 -28.67
CA MET A 1 16.93 -8.14 -29.46
C MET A 1 16.06 -7.05 -30.11
N GLY A 2 14.74 -6.98 -29.87
CA GLY A 2 13.86 -5.97 -30.48
C GLY A 2 13.76 -4.63 -29.72
N THR A 3 13.90 -4.63 -28.39
CA THR A 3 13.59 -3.44 -27.57
C THR A 3 14.60 -2.30 -27.71
N VAL A 4 15.89 -2.59 -27.91
CA VAL A 4 16.94 -1.54 -27.95
C VAL A 4 16.87 -0.70 -29.23
N ASN A 5 16.45 -1.28 -30.36
CA ASN A 5 16.29 -0.54 -31.62
C ASN A 5 15.06 0.38 -31.57
N ASP A 6 13.97 -0.03 -30.93
CA ASP A 6 12.78 0.80 -30.75
C ASP A 6 13.12 2.07 -29.93
N TYR A 7 13.87 1.95 -28.83
CA TYR A 7 14.29 3.12 -28.05
C TYR A 7 15.21 4.08 -28.83
N LEU A 8 16.05 3.55 -29.72
CA LEU A 8 16.96 4.37 -30.53
C LEU A 8 16.21 5.17 -31.61
N ASP A 9 15.16 4.58 -32.18
CA ASP A 9 14.33 5.24 -33.19
C ASP A 9 13.34 6.23 -32.57
N ASP A 10 12.83 5.96 -31.36
CA ASP A 10 12.09 6.94 -30.56
C ASP A 10 12.96 8.16 -30.19
N ALA A 11 14.21 7.93 -29.77
CA ALA A 11 15.14 9.00 -29.43
C ALA A 11 15.47 9.91 -30.63
N LYS A 12 15.62 9.34 -31.84
CA LYS A 12 15.82 10.11 -33.07
C LYS A 12 14.59 10.94 -33.43
N THR A 13 13.40 10.37 -33.27
CA THR A 13 12.12 11.03 -33.56
C THR A 13 11.91 12.22 -32.64
N ILE A 14 12.16 12.05 -31.33
CA ILE A 14 12.10 13.12 -30.33
C ILE A 14 13.12 14.22 -30.67
N LYS A 15 14.36 13.85 -31.00
CA LYS A 15 15.42 14.81 -31.34
C LYS A 15 15.05 15.66 -32.57
N SER A 16 14.45 15.05 -33.59
CA SER A 16 14.00 15.74 -34.79
C SER A 16 12.89 16.75 -34.47
N GLY A 17 11.88 16.33 -33.71
CA GLY A 17 10.79 17.20 -33.26
C GLY A 17 11.29 18.38 -32.41
N LEU A 18 12.21 18.12 -31.48
CA LEU A 18 12.80 19.16 -30.63
C LEU A 18 13.53 20.23 -31.45
N LYS A 19 14.25 19.81 -32.49
CA LYS A 19 15.00 20.72 -33.37
C LYS A 19 14.06 21.68 -34.11
N VAL A 20 12.94 21.17 -34.63
CA VAL A 20 11.91 21.98 -35.32
C VAL A 20 11.30 23.01 -34.37
N VAL A 21 10.91 22.59 -33.16
CA VAL A 21 10.34 23.46 -32.13
C VAL A 21 11.32 24.54 -31.70
N LEU A 22 12.59 24.19 -31.48
CA LEU A 22 13.64 25.14 -31.09
C LEU A 22 13.96 26.14 -32.21
N THR A 23 13.97 25.71 -33.47
CA THR A 23 14.16 26.63 -34.61
C THR A 23 13.00 27.62 -34.75
N TRP A 24 11.76 27.17 -34.50
CA TRP A 24 10.59 28.05 -34.49
C TRP A 24 10.61 29.03 -33.31
N ALA A 25 11.08 28.58 -32.15
CA ALA A 25 11.26 29.41 -30.96
C ALA A 25 12.21 30.59 -31.23
N LYS A 26 13.32 30.35 -31.95
CA LYS A 26 14.37 31.35 -32.18
C LYS A 26 13.92 32.58 -32.96
N ALA A 27 12.80 32.51 -33.68
CA ALA A 27 12.33 33.61 -34.53
C ALA A 27 11.81 34.83 -33.75
N GLU A 28 11.21 34.64 -32.57
CA GLU A 28 10.50 35.73 -31.88
C GLU A 28 10.57 35.61 -30.34
N ARG A 29 10.73 36.73 -29.63
CA ARG A 29 10.84 36.75 -28.15
C ARG A 29 9.61 36.11 -27.47
N ARG A 30 8.40 36.39 -27.99
CA ARG A 30 7.12 35.84 -27.48
C ARG A 30 7.01 34.31 -27.64
N ARG A 31 7.50 33.76 -28.76
CA ARG A 31 7.48 32.31 -29.03
C ARG A 31 8.42 31.53 -28.11
N ARG A 32 9.57 32.12 -27.74
CA ARG A 32 10.47 31.55 -26.72
C ARG A 32 9.77 31.43 -25.37
N ILE A 33 9.11 32.50 -24.92
CA ILE A 33 8.38 32.53 -23.64
C ILE A 33 7.28 31.46 -23.62
N PHE A 34 6.53 31.32 -24.71
CA PHE A 34 5.48 30.31 -24.83
C PHE A 34 6.03 28.87 -24.67
N ILE A 35 7.16 28.56 -25.31
CA ILE A 35 7.77 27.23 -25.19
C ILE A 35 8.27 26.96 -23.77
N TYR A 36 8.91 27.94 -23.12
CA TYR A 36 9.34 27.77 -21.73
C TYR A 36 8.14 27.59 -20.78
N PHE A 37 7.05 28.32 -21.01
CA PHE A 37 5.82 28.18 -20.24
C PHE A 37 5.19 26.78 -20.41
N MET A 38 5.15 26.25 -21.64
CA MET A 38 4.66 24.89 -21.91
C MET A 38 5.53 23.81 -21.25
N ILE A 39 6.85 23.98 -21.26
CA ILE A 39 7.78 23.08 -20.56
C ILE A 39 7.55 23.15 -19.05
N ALA A 40 7.43 24.35 -18.48
CA ALA A 40 7.15 24.54 -17.06
C ALA A 40 5.81 23.90 -16.66
N LEU A 41 4.75 24.10 -17.44
CA LEU A 41 3.45 23.46 -17.23
C LEU A 41 3.54 21.93 -17.29
N GLY A 42 4.28 21.38 -18.26
CA GLY A 42 4.50 19.94 -18.37
C GLY A 42 5.21 19.37 -17.13
N VAL A 43 6.23 20.07 -16.63
CA VAL A 43 6.96 19.69 -15.41
C VAL A 43 6.06 19.75 -14.19
N VAL A 44 5.29 20.84 -14.01
CA VAL A 44 4.36 21.01 -12.88
C VAL A 44 3.24 19.97 -12.90
N SER A 45 2.69 19.69 -14.07
CA SER A 45 1.62 18.70 -14.24
C SER A 45 2.13 17.28 -14.00
N GLY A 46 3.31 16.96 -14.52
CA GLY A 46 4.00 15.70 -14.24
C GLY A 46 4.31 15.54 -12.76
N TYR A 47 4.73 16.61 -12.08
CA TYR A 47 4.96 16.61 -10.63
C TYR A 47 3.68 16.32 -9.86
N ASN A 48 2.59 17.04 -10.15
CA ASN A 48 1.30 16.81 -9.49
C ASN A 48 0.77 15.38 -9.70
N TYR A 49 0.92 14.83 -10.91
CA TYR A 49 0.56 13.45 -11.19
C TYR A 49 1.44 12.46 -10.41
N PHE A 50 2.76 12.69 -10.39
CA PHE A 50 3.69 11.87 -9.66
C PHE A 50 3.43 11.89 -8.15
N THR A 51 3.24 13.06 -7.54
CA THR A 51 2.91 13.17 -6.12
C THR A 51 1.57 12.52 -5.81
N SER A 52 0.56 12.71 -6.65
CA SER A 52 -0.76 12.08 -6.46
C SER A 52 -0.67 10.55 -6.52
N SER A 53 0.11 10.00 -7.45
CA SER A 53 0.34 8.55 -7.49
C SER A 53 1.13 8.04 -6.28
N LYS A 54 2.11 8.79 -5.79
CA LYS A 54 2.83 8.45 -4.54
C LYS A 54 1.98 8.54 -3.29
N LEU A 55 1.10 9.53 -3.22
CA LEU A 55 0.08 9.64 -2.16
C LEU A 55 -0.86 8.44 -2.19
N ALA A 56 -1.36 8.05 -3.37
CA ALA A 56 -2.20 6.86 -3.51
C ALA A 56 -1.47 5.57 -3.08
N GLU A 57 -0.18 5.43 -3.43
CA GLU A 57 0.65 4.31 -2.95
C GLU A 57 0.83 4.32 -1.43
N ALA A 58 1.05 5.49 -0.82
CA ALA A 58 1.20 5.62 0.63
C ALA A 58 -0.09 5.26 1.38
N TYR A 59 -1.26 5.73 0.91
CA TYR A 59 -2.55 5.35 1.47
C TYR A 59 -2.81 3.85 1.35
N ALA A 60 -2.49 3.24 0.21
CA ALA A 60 -2.61 1.79 0.04
C ALA A 60 -1.69 1.01 1.00
N GLN A 61 -0.48 1.50 1.27
CA GLN A 61 0.41 0.90 2.26
C GLN A 61 -0.08 1.07 3.69
N GLU A 62 -0.63 2.22 4.03
CA GLU A 62 -1.22 2.47 5.35
C GLU A 62 -2.44 1.57 5.59
N GLU A 63 -3.30 1.39 4.59
CA GLU A 63 -4.44 0.48 4.67
C GLU A 63 -3.99 -0.98 4.84
N LEU A 64 -2.97 -1.41 4.08
CA LEU A 64 -2.38 -2.75 4.25
C LEU A 64 -1.78 -2.93 5.63
N TYR A 65 -1.05 -1.94 6.15
CA TYR A 65 -0.48 -1.99 7.49
C TYR A 65 -1.56 -2.05 8.57
N GLY A 66 -2.60 -1.22 8.46
CA GLY A 66 -3.76 -1.25 9.36
C GLY A 66 -4.44 -2.62 9.36
N LYS A 67 -4.60 -3.23 8.19
CA LYS A 67 -5.12 -4.59 8.03
C LYS A 67 -4.21 -5.65 8.69
N GLN A 68 -2.89 -5.55 8.53
CA GLN A 68 -1.93 -6.46 9.17
C GLN A 68 -1.98 -6.37 10.69
N VAL A 69 -2.06 -5.15 11.24
CA VAL A 69 -2.20 -4.92 12.68
C VAL A 69 -3.51 -5.53 13.18
N SER A 70 -4.63 -5.29 12.49
CA SER A 70 -5.93 -5.88 12.83
C SER A 70 -5.86 -7.40 12.86
N LEU A 71 -5.35 -8.04 11.80
CA LEU A 71 -5.23 -9.49 11.72
C LEU A 71 -4.33 -10.07 12.82
N THR A 72 -3.28 -9.34 13.21
CA THR A 72 -2.39 -9.76 14.30
C THR A 72 -3.10 -9.69 15.66
N VAL A 73 -3.91 -8.65 15.89
CA VAL A 73 -4.75 -8.54 17.08
C VAL A 73 -5.78 -9.67 17.12
N ASP A 74 -6.49 -9.90 16.02
CA ASP A 74 -7.49 -10.97 15.91
C ASP A 74 -6.86 -12.35 16.21
N LYS A 75 -5.67 -12.61 15.65
CA LYS A 75 -4.90 -13.83 15.93
C LYS A 75 -4.59 -14.00 17.42
N ASN A 76 -4.15 -12.94 18.09
CA ASN A 76 -3.80 -13.00 19.51
C ASN A 76 -5.04 -13.23 20.38
N VAL A 77 -6.14 -12.56 20.03
CA VAL A 77 -7.41 -12.67 20.73
C VAL A 77 -8.00 -14.10 20.58
N LEU A 78 -7.97 -14.67 19.37
CA LEU A 78 -8.39 -16.05 19.12
C LEU A 78 -7.51 -17.06 19.85
N ASN A 79 -6.19 -16.89 19.84
CA ASN A 79 -5.28 -17.75 20.61
C ASN A 79 -5.58 -17.69 22.11
N SER A 80 -5.90 -16.50 22.65
CA SER A 80 -6.33 -16.38 24.04
C SER A 80 -7.62 -17.15 24.30
N ALA A 81 -8.61 -17.08 23.41
CA ALA A 81 -9.87 -17.81 23.55
C ALA A 81 -9.65 -19.32 23.51
N ILE A 82 -8.83 -19.80 22.56
CA ILE A 82 -8.42 -21.21 22.44
C ILE A 82 -7.80 -21.71 23.74
N ASN A 83 -6.87 -20.95 24.32
CA ASN A 83 -6.21 -21.32 25.58
C ASN A 83 -7.23 -21.40 26.74
N ILE A 84 -8.19 -20.48 26.80
CA ILE A 84 -9.21 -20.47 27.84
C ILE A 84 -10.14 -21.68 27.71
N VAL A 85 -10.61 -22.00 26.49
CA VAL A 85 -11.43 -23.19 26.25
C VAL A 85 -10.64 -24.47 26.54
N SER A 86 -9.37 -24.53 26.13
CA SER A 86 -8.49 -25.65 26.45
C SER A 86 -8.32 -25.84 27.96
N ASN A 87 -8.18 -24.75 28.72
CA ASN A 87 -8.09 -24.82 30.19
C ASN A 87 -9.37 -25.34 30.83
N CYS A 88 -10.55 -25.03 30.28
CA CYS A 88 -11.81 -25.64 30.73
C CYS A 88 -11.82 -27.15 30.49
N ILE A 89 -11.47 -27.59 29.28
CA ILE A 89 -11.42 -29.02 28.92
C ILE A 89 -10.46 -29.75 29.86
N ASP A 90 -9.26 -29.21 30.05
CA ASP A 90 -8.25 -29.74 30.97
C ASP A 90 -8.75 -29.80 32.42
N ALA A 91 -9.43 -28.74 32.89
CA ALA A 91 -9.95 -28.68 34.25
C ALA A 91 -11.07 -29.72 34.47
N ARG A 92 -11.93 -29.94 33.47
CA ARG A 92 -12.98 -30.98 33.47
C ARG A 92 -12.37 -32.37 33.49
N ASP A 93 -11.44 -32.65 32.58
CA ASP A 93 -10.83 -33.97 32.44
C ASP A 93 -10.00 -34.36 33.69
N LYS A 94 -9.36 -33.37 34.32
CA LYS A 94 -8.58 -33.54 35.56
C LYS A 94 -9.40 -33.35 36.84
N LYS A 95 -10.71 -33.04 36.74
CA LYS A 95 -11.62 -32.76 37.87
C LYS A 95 -11.05 -31.74 38.86
N LEU A 96 -10.56 -30.61 38.35
CA LEU A 96 -9.94 -29.57 39.17
C LEU A 96 -10.98 -28.83 40.04
N PRO A 97 -10.58 -28.30 41.22
CA PRO A 97 -11.51 -27.63 42.14
C PRO A 97 -12.25 -26.41 41.57
N LEU A 98 -11.70 -25.79 40.51
CA LEU A 98 -12.23 -24.60 39.85
C LEU A 98 -12.78 -24.87 38.45
N GLU A 99 -13.04 -26.13 38.09
CA GLU A 99 -13.58 -26.52 36.77
C GLU A 99 -14.74 -25.63 36.33
N LYS A 100 -15.76 -25.48 37.19
CA LYS A 100 -16.95 -24.69 36.88
C LYS A 100 -16.60 -23.25 36.50
N TRP A 101 -15.67 -22.63 37.23
CA TRP A 101 -15.24 -21.26 36.96
C TRP A 101 -14.53 -21.16 35.59
N TYR A 102 -13.61 -22.09 35.30
CA TYR A 102 -12.90 -22.12 34.01
C TYR A 102 -13.88 -22.32 32.84
N CYS A 103 -14.85 -23.20 33.00
CA CYS A 103 -15.80 -23.53 31.94
C CYS A 103 -16.90 -22.50 31.72
N ASP A 104 -17.36 -21.83 32.77
CA ASP A 104 -18.26 -20.69 32.64
C ASP A 104 -17.52 -19.51 31.96
N PHE A 105 -16.27 -19.23 32.35
CA PHE A 105 -15.44 -18.21 31.71
C PHE A 105 -15.13 -18.52 30.25
N ALA A 106 -14.85 -19.78 29.92
CA ALA A 106 -14.66 -20.24 28.54
C ALA A 106 -15.90 -20.03 27.68
N THR A 107 -17.08 -20.32 28.21
CA THR A 107 -18.36 -20.09 27.51
C THR A 107 -18.58 -18.60 27.24
N THR A 108 -18.35 -17.74 28.25
CA THR A 108 -18.45 -16.28 28.08
C THR A 108 -17.50 -15.77 27.00
N LYS A 109 -16.26 -16.28 26.98
CA LYS A 109 -15.26 -15.88 25.99
C LYS A 109 -15.58 -16.40 24.59
N TYR A 110 -16.04 -17.64 24.45
CA TYR A 110 -16.48 -18.16 23.16
C TYR A 110 -17.64 -17.31 22.58
N ASN A 111 -18.62 -16.96 23.41
CA ASN A 111 -19.77 -16.17 22.98
C ASN A 111 -19.41 -14.75 22.51
N SER A 112 -18.24 -14.20 22.85
CA SER A 112 -17.79 -12.92 22.27
C SER A 112 -17.36 -13.03 20.80
N PHE A 113 -17.22 -14.24 20.26
CA PHE A 113 -16.88 -14.50 18.86
C PHE A 113 -18.05 -15.09 18.07
N LYS A 114 -19.28 -15.04 18.61
CA LYS A 114 -20.46 -15.70 18.03
C LYS A 114 -20.80 -15.22 16.62
N ASP A 115 -20.52 -13.96 16.31
CA ASP A 115 -20.73 -13.37 14.96
C ASP A 115 -19.73 -13.87 13.90
N LEU A 116 -18.68 -14.60 14.31
CA LEU A 116 -17.67 -15.16 13.44
C LEU A 116 -17.84 -16.68 13.23
N SER A 117 -18.97 -17.23 13.67
CA SER A 117 -19.29 -18.66 13.65
C SER A 117 -19.21 -19.25 12.23
N THR A 118 -18.39 -20.29 12.07
CA THR A 118 -18.33 -21.11 10.85
C THR A 118 -19.16 -22.40 10.96
N LEU A 119 -19.81 -22.60 12.11
CA LEU A 119 -20.55 -23.80 12.43
C LEU A 119 -21.98 -23.77 11.90
N ASP A 120 -22.47 -24.94 11.51
CA ASP A 120 -23.88 -25.15 11.19
C ASP A 120 -24.78 -24.93 12.43
N GLU A 121 -26.08 -24.74 12.20
CA GLU A 121 -27.05 -24.48 13.27
C GLU A 121 -27.12 -25.64 14.29
N GLU A 122 -26.81 -26.86 13.87
CA GLU A 122 -26.86 -28.04 14.72
C GLU A 122 -25.69 -28.08 15.71
N ALA A 123 -24.47 -27.79 15.25
CA ALA A 123 -23.31 -27.64 16.12
C ALA A 123 -23.44 -26.43 17.06
N GLN A 124 -24.04 -25.33 16.61
CA GLN A 124 -24.35 -24.20 17.48
C GLN A 124 -25.33 -24.60 18.61
N LYS A 125 -26.39 -25.34 18.29
CA LYS A 125 -27.31 -25.86 19.30
C LYS A 125 -26.63 -26.82 20.26
N LEU A 126 -25.72 -27.68 19.80
CA LEU A 126 -24.96 -28.59 20.66
C LEU A 126 -24.05 -27.84 21.63
N ILE A 127 -23.42 -26.76 21.18
CA ILE A 127 -22.60 -25.88 22.03
C ILE A 127 -23.47 -25.21 23.12
N GLU A 128 -24.64 -24.69 22.74
CA GLU A 128 -25.55 -23.99 23.66
C GLU A 128 -26.23 -24.93 24.67
N THR A 129 -26.63 -26.12 24.23
CA THR A 129 -27.41 -27.06 25.05
C THR A 129 -26.54 -28.02 25.86
N SER A 130 -25.42 -28.45 25.31
CA SER A 130 -24.63 -29.57 25.83
C SER A 130 -23.24 -29.17 26.30
N LYS A 131 -22.91 -27.86 26.30
CA LYS A 131 -21.60 -27.35 26.72
C LYS A 131 -20.45 -28.09 26.00
N ALA A 132 -20.58 -28.25 24.68
CA ALA A 132 -19.63 -28.97 23.85
C ALA A 132 -18.32 -28.16 23.67
N TYR A 133 -17.47 -28.13 24.70
CA TYR A 133 -16.23 -27.35 24.75
C TYR A 133 -15.22 -27.74 23.66
N GLU A 134 -15.21 -29.01 23.26
CA GLU A 134 -14.40 -29.53 22.16
C GLU A 134 -14.82 -28.94 20.81
N LEU A 135 -16.13 -28.74 20.60
CA LEU A 135 -16.64 -28.08 19.40
C LEU A 135 -16.30 -26.59 19.41
N MET A 136 -16.41 -25.93 20.57
CA MET A 136 -15.94 -24.54 20.72
C MET A 136 -14.45 -24.41 20.38
N LEU A 137 -13.63 -25.35 20.85
CA LEU A 137 -12.19 -25.37 20.57
C LEU A 137 -11.90 -25.57 19.07
N LEU A 138 -12.66 -26.45 18.42
CA LEU A 138 -12.51 -26.73 16.99
C LEU A 138 -12.89 -25.52 16.14
N ASP A 139 -14.01 -24.85 16.45
CA ASP A 139 -14.43 -23.65 15.73
C ASP A 139 -13.43 -22.50 15.91
N LEU A 140 -12.97 -22.22 17.13
CA LEU A 140 -11.95 -21.19 17.37
C LEU A 140 -10.64 -21.47 16.62
N LYS A 141 -10.23 -22.74 16.51
CA LYS A 141 -9.07 -23.14 15.69
C LYS A 141 -9.31 -22.94 14.20
N GLY A 142 -10.51 -23.22 13.71
CA GLY A 142 -10.92 -22.94 12.32
C GLY A 142 -10.84 -21.44 12.01
N GLN A 143 -11.39 -20.60 12.89
CA GLN A 143 -11.30 -19.15 12.77
C GLN A 143 -9.84 -18.66 12.79
N LEU A 144 -8.99 -19.24 13.64
CA LEU A 144 -7.56 -18.91 13.68
C LEU A 144 -6.86 -19.25 12.35
N GLN A 145 -7.19 -20.39 11.74
CA GLN A 145 -6.63 -20.77 10.44
C GLN A 145 -7.05 -19.80 9.32
N ASP A 146 -8.31 -19.33 9.34
CA ASP A 146 -8.78 -18.31 8.39
C ASP A 146 -8.03 -16.98 8.56
N VAL A 147 -7.81 -16.53 9.79
CA VAL A 147 -6.99 -15.34 10.09
C VAL A 147 -5.55 -15.53 9.62
N ASP A 148 -4.94 -16.69 9.86
CA ASP A 148 -3.59 -17.01 9.40
C ASP A 148 -3.49 -16.99 7.86
N TYR A 149 -4.50 -17.53 7.17
CA TYR A 149 -4.57 -17.48 5.71
C TYR A 149 -4.69 -16.03 5.19
N LYS A 150 -5.56 -15.22 5.81
CA LYS A 150 -5.69 -13.79 5.50
C LYS A 150 -4.39 -13.03 5.74
N TYR A 151 -3.67 -13.35 6.80
CA TYR A 151 -2.36 -12.76 7.10
C TYR A 151 -1.32 -13.12 6.05
N LEU A 152 -1.25 -14.39 5.61
CA LEU A 152 -0.33 -14.81 4.55
C LEU A 152 -0.60 -14.10 3.22
N ILE A 153 -1.87 -13.89 2.87
CA ILE A 153 -2.24 -13.12 1.68
C ILE A 153 -1.81 -11.65 1.82
N ALA A 154 -2.08 -11.04 2.98
CA ALA A 154 -1.75 -9.64 3.24
C ALA A 154 -0.23 -9.37 3.31
N ASN A 155 0.56 -10.38 3.64
CA ASN A 155 2.03 -10.31 3.76
C ASN A 155 2.76 -10.90 2.56
N LYS A 156 2.07 -11.16 1.45
CA LYS A 156 2.72 -11.67 0.24
C LYS A 156 3.85 -10.71 -0.16
N PRO A 157 5.09 -11.21 -0.34
CA PRO A 157 6.21 -10.34 -0.64
C PRO A 157 5.98 -9.64 -1.97
N ASP A 158 5.96 -8.32 -1.94
CA ASP A 158 6.04 -7.52 -3.15
C ASP A 158 7.32 -7.86 -3.90
N ASN A 159 7.23 -7.96 -5.23
CA ASN A 159 8.38 -8.23 -6.08
C ASN A 159 9.47 -7.20 -5.78
N LEU A 160 10.60 -7.66 -5.21
CA LEU A 160 11.72 -6.81 -4.78
C LEU A 160 12.21 -5.89 -5.90
N ALA A 161 12.19 -6.38 -7.14
CA ALA A 161 12.50 -5.62 -8.35
C ALA A 161 11.57 -4.41 -8.58
N MET A 162 10.29 -4.54 -8.24
CA MET A 162 9.29 -3.49 -8.41
C MET A 162 9.48 -2.36 -7.38
N LYS A 163 9.88 -2.70 -6.16
CA LYS A 163 10.19 -1.72 -5.10
C LYS A 163 11.45 -0.91 -5.44
N THR A 164 12.50 -1.59 -5.89
CA THR A 164 13.75 -0.94 -6.33
C THR A 164 13.53 -0.04 -7.54
N LEU A 165 12.74 -0.48 -8.52
CA LEU A 165 12.39 0.35 -9.69
C LEU A 165 11.62 1.61 -9.30
N LYS A 166 10.66 1.52 -8.37
CA LYS A 166 9.90 2.68 -7.88
C LYS A 166 10.78 3.71 -7.16
N ILE A 167 11.80 3.28 -6.41
CA ILE A 167 12.73 4.18 -5.72
C ILE A 167 13.63 4.89 -6.75
N LEU A 168 14.22 4.13 -7.68
CA LEU A 168 15.09 4.68 -8.72
C LEU A 168 14.37 5.72 -9.60
N VAL A 169 13.12 5.42 -10.01
CA VAL A 169 12.31 6.36 -10.80
C VAL A 169 11.97 7.62 -9.99
N SER A 170 11.73 7.49 -8.68
CA SER A 170 11.45 8.64 -7.80
C SER A 170 12.67 9.57 -7.66
N ASP A 171 13.86 9.02 -7.43
CA ASP A 171 15.08 9.80 -7.25
C ASP A 171 15.51 10.50 -8.54
N ILE A 172 15.44 9.80 -9.67
CA ILE A 172 15.72 10.39 -10.99
C ILE A 172 14.76 11.54 -11.30
N PHE A 173 13.47 11.37 -10.96
CA PHE A 173 12.47 12.40 -11.20
C PHE A 173 12.70 13.66 -10.35
N LEU A 174 13.03 13.50 -9.07
CA LEU A 174 13.41 14.61 -8.19
C LEU A 174 14.63 15.37 -8.71
N LEU A 175 15.64 14.64 -9.18
CA LEU A 175 16.87 15.21 -9.73
C LEU A 175 16.60 16.00 -11.01
N LEU A 176 15.76 15.48 -11.91
CA LEU A 176 15.29 16.20 -13.10
C LEU A 176 14.53 17.48 -12.76
N LEU A 177 13.70 17.44 -11.72
CA LEU A 177 12.93 18.61 -11.28
C LEU A 177 13.85 19.70 -10.71
N LEU A 178 14.86 19.32 -9.93
CA LEU A 178 15.91 20.21 -9.43
C LEU A 178 16.71 20.86 -10.55
N ILE A 179 17.13 20.08 -11.55
CA ILE A 179 17.85 20.61 -12.72
C ILE A 179 16.95 21.57 -13.51
N SER A 180 15.68 21.21 -13.70
CA SER A 180 14.70 22.04 -14.41
C SER A 180 14.47 23.38 -13.69
N SER A 181 14.29 23.36 -12.37
CA SER A 181 14.06 24.60 -11.60
C SER A 181 15.26 25.52 -11.61
N ILE A 182 16.49 24.99 -11.45
CA ILE A 182 17.73 25.75 -11.59
C ILE A 182 17.83 26.36 -12.99
N GLY A 183 17.52 25.57 -14.03
CA GLY A 183 17.51 26.06 -15.41
C GLY A 183 16.55 27.22 -15.65
N VAL A 184 15.34 27.16 -15.08
CA VAL A 184 14.35 28.24 -15.15
C VAL A 184 14.82 29.48 -14.41
N ILE A 185 15.42 29.34 -13.21
CA ILE A 185 15.95 30.47 -12.44
C ILE A 185 17.08 31.17 -13.19
N LEU A 186 18.04 30.41 -13.71
CA LEU A 186 19.15 30.96 -14.50
C LEU A 186 18.66 31.66 -15.77
N PHE A 187 17.65 31.09 -16.43
CA PHE A 187 17.02 31.70 -17.60
C PHE A 187 16.33 33.03 -17.25
N LEU A 188 15.54 33.06 -16.18
CA LEU A 188 14.88 34.29 -15.70
C LEU A 188 15.88 35.35 -15.31
N TYR A 189 16.95 34.99 -14.59
CA TYR A 189 18.03 35.90 -14.22
C TYR A 189 18.70 36.50 -15.46
N TRP A 190 19.04 35.67 -16.46
CA TRP A 190 19.60 36.15 -17.71
C TRP A 190 18.64 37.05 -18.48
N TYR A 191 17.34 36.72 -18.52
CA TYR A 191 16.32 37.48 -19.22
C TYR A 191 16.07 38.86 -18.58
N LEU A 192 15.99 38.92 -17.25
CA LEU A 192 15.76 40.16 -16.51
C LEU A 192 16.99 41.09 -16.52
N ASN A 193 18.19 40.53 -16.66
CA ASN A 193 19.44 41.31 -16.76
C ASN A 193 19.88 41.58 -18.21
N GLN A 194 19.05 41.28 -19.23
CA GLN A 194 19.36 41.81 -20.55
C GLN A 194 19.17 43.33 -20.52
N PRO A 195 20.19 44.14 -20.82
CA PRO A 195 20.00 45.56 -21.00
C PRO A 195 18.96 45.76 -22.11
N ASP A 196 17.98 46.63 -21.87
CA ASP A 196 17.08 47.07 -22.90
C ASP A 196 17.92 47.74 -23.99
N GLU A 197 18.24 47.02 -25.06
CA GLU A 197 18.54 47.64 -26.35
C GLU A 197 17.22 48.25 -26.83
N GLN A 198 16.89 49.41 -26.27
CA GLN A 198 15.99 50.36 -26.90
C GLN A 198 16.74 51.01 -28.06
N SER A 199 16.12 50.85 -29.25
CA SER A 199 16.34 51.53 -30.54
C SER A 199 17.64 51.26 -31.28
#